data_AF-A0A1I2QJ30-F1
#
_entry.id   AF-A0A1I2QJ30-F1
#
_cell.length_a   1.000
_cell.length_b   1.000
_cell.length_c   1.000
_cell.angle_alpha   90.00
_cell.angle_beta   90.00
_cell.angle_gamma   90.00
#
_symmetry.space_group_name_H-M   'P 1'
#
loop_
_entity.id
_entity.type
_entity.pdbx_description
1 polymer ?
#
loop_
_entity_poly.entity_id
_entity_poly.type
_entity_poly.pdbx_seq_one_letter_code
_entity_poly.pdbx_strand_id
1 'polypeptide(L)' 'MKNYEFAVGFVTGALIIFVTLIQLNVALPLIWLLFMAGPFLVMWMVWSVLVAPVQIEETFEEQWYQDRPDLRREED' A
#
# COMPACT_ATOMS: atom_id res chain seq x y z
N MET A 1 10.08 11.37 5.46
CA MET A 1 9.16 10.29 5.03
C MET A 1 8.01 10.95 4.33
N LYS A 2 7.74 10.61 3.07
CA LYS A 2 6.54 11.15 2.41
C LYS A 2 5.33 10.63 3.19
N ASN A 3 4.29 11.45 3.36
CA ASN A 3 3.17 11.10 4.26
C ASN A 3 2.52 9.73 3.92
N TYR A 4 2.56 9.32 2.65
CA TYR A 4 2.04 8.03 2.22
C TYR A 4 2.92 6.83 2.62
N GLU A 5 4.25 6.96 2.65
CA GLU A 5 5.15 5.88 3.05
C GLU A 5 4.90 5.49 4.51
N PHE A 6 4.63 6.50 5.35
CA PHE A 6 4.22 6.29 6.73
C PHE A 6 2.85 5.57 6.79
N ALA A 7 1.87 6.01 6.02
CA ALA A 7 0.55 5.38 5.99
C ALA A 7 0.65 3.90 5.58
N VAL A 8 1.43 3.59 4.54
CA VAL A 8 1.69 2.21 4.09
C VAL A 8 2.37 1.41 5.20
N GLY A 9 3.49 1.88 5.73
CA GLY A 9 4.23 1.18 6.77
C GLY A 9 3.40 0.94 8.04
N PHE A 10 2.60 1.93 8.45
CA PHE A 10 1.71 1.81 9.61
C PHE A 10 0.63 0.75 9.41
N VAL A 11 -0.08 0.77 8.27
CA VAL A 11 -1.15 -0.19 7.98
C VAL A 11 -0.59 -1.60 7.79
N THR A 12 0.57 -1.74 7.14
CA THR A 12 1.28 -3.03 7.06
C THR A 12 1.69 -3.54 8.44
N GLY A 13 2.22 -2.68 9.31
CA GLY A 13 2.56 -3.04 10.69
C GLY A 13 1.33 -3.50 11.49
N ALA A 14 0.22 -2.78 11.37
CA ALA A 14 -1.05 -3.16 11.99
C ALA A 14 -1.55 -4.53 11.48
N LEU A 15 -1.40 -4.82 10.18
CA LEU A 15 -1.74 -6.11 9.59
C LEU A 15 -0.87 -7.24 10.15
N ILE A 16 0.46 -7.03 10.28
CA ILE A 16 1.37 -8.03 10.85
C ILE A 16 0.97 -8.35 12.29
N ILE A 17 0.64 -7.33 13.09
CA ILE A 17 0.15 -7.52 14.46
C ILE A 17 -1.16 -8.32 14.44
N PHE A 18 -2.13 -7.92 13.61
CA PHE A 18 -3.43 -8.58 13.51
C PHE A 18 -3.30 -10.08 13.17
N VAL A 19 -2.53 -10.43 12.15
CA VAL A 19 -2.31 -11.82 11.73
C VAL A 19 -1.57 -12.60 12.82
N THR A 20 -0.59 -12.00 13.49
CA THR A 20 0.14 -12.63 14.59
C THR A 20 -0.78 -12.95 15.77
N LEU A 21 -1.66 -12.02 16.16
CA LEU A 21 -2.63 -12.23 17.25
C LEU A 21 -3.60 -13.37 16.93
N ILE A 22 -4.08 -13.44 15.68
CA ILE A 22 -4.92 -14.55 15.20
C ILE A 22 -4.15 -15.87 15.27
N GLN A 23 -2.92 -15.90 14.74
CA GLN A 23 -2.12 -17.12 14.66
C GLN A 23 -1.77 -17.70 16.03
N LEU A 24 -1.54 -16.83 17.02
CA LEU A 24 -1.29 -17.21 18.41
C LEU A 24 -2.58 -17.41 19.22
N ASN A 25 -3.74 -17.06 18.65
CA ASN A 25 -5.06 -17.10 19.28
C ASN A 25 -5.10 -16.38 20.63
N VAL A 26 -4.57 -15.16 20.69
CA VAL A 26 -4.52 -14.32 21.89
C VAL A 26 -5.20 -12.98 21.69
N ALA A 27 -5.62 -12.35 22.78
CA ALA A 27 -6.18 -10.99 22.80
C ALA A 27 -7.36 -10.78 21.82
N LEU A 28 -8.36 -11.66 21.89
CA LEU A 28 -9.63 -11.57 21.14
C LEU A 28 -10.22 -10.15 21.03
N PRO A 29 -10.30 -9.33 22.11
CA PRO A 29 -10.82 -7.97 21.99
C PRO A 29 -10.01 -7.09 21.02
N LEU A 30 -8.68 -7.26 20.99
CA LEU A 30 -7.80 -6.51 20.11
C LEU A 30 -7.93 -6.99 18.65
N ILE A 31 -8.10 -8.30 18.43
CA ILE A 31 -8.41 -8.86 17.10
C ILE A 31 -9.68 -8.23 16.56
N TRP A 32 -10.76 -8.21 17.35
CA TRP A 32 -12.03 -7.59 16.93
C TRP A 32 -11.90 -6.10 16.64
N LEU A 33 -11.16 -5.36 17.47
CA LEU A 33 -10.88 -3.94 17.25
C LEU A 33 -10.15 -3.72 15.91
N LEU A 34 -9.07 -4.47 15.66
CA LEU A 34 -8.29 -4.37 14.43
C LEU A 34 -9.10 -4.80 13.20
N PHE A 35 -9.95 -5.82 13.33
CA PHE A 35 -10.85 -6.25 12.26
C PHE A 35 -11.83 -5.16 11.86
N MET A 36 -12.47 -4.49 12.83
CA MET A 36 -13.40 -3.39 12.55
C MET A 36 -12.68 -2.14 12.04
N ALA A 37 -11.48 -1.84 12.56
CA ALA A 37 -10.69 -0.70 12.11
C ALA A 37 -10.02 -0.93 10.74
N GLY A 38 -9.82 -2.18 10.34
CA GLY A 38 -9.09 -2.57 9.14
C GLY A 38 -9.58 -1.89 7.85
N PRO A 39 -10.88 -1.96 7.52
CA PRO A 39 -11.42 -1.27 6.34
C PRO A 39 -11.12 0.24 6.33
N PHE A 40 -11.25 0.90 7.49
CA PHE A 40 -10.95 2.33 7.61
C PHE A 40 -9.46 2.62 7.41
N LEU A 41 -8.57 1.81 8.00
CA LEU A 41 -7.13 1.94 7.83
C LEU A 41 -6.71 1.77 6.37
N VAL A 42 -7.27 0.78 5.67
CA VAL A 42 -7.00 0.55 4.24
C VAL A 42 -7.48 1.73 3.40
N MET A 43 -8.69 2.23 3.63
CA MET A 43 -9.22 3.40 2.91
C MET A 43 -8.34 4.64 3.12
N TRP A 44 -7.89 4.88 4.36
CA TRP A 44 -7.00 5.98 4.68
C TRP A 44 -5.62 5.83 4.02
N MET A 45 -5.05 4.62 4.00
CA MET A 45 -3.79 4.35 3.31
C MET A 45 -3.90 4.60 1.81
N VAL A 46 -4.93 4.07 1.16
CA VAL A 46 -5.16 4.26 -0.29
C VAL A 46 -5.31 5.75 -0.61
N TRP A 47 -6.14 6.47 0.15
CA TRP A 47 -6.29 7.92 -0.01
C TRP A 47 -4.95 8.66 0.12
N SER A 48 -4.16 8.30 1.13
CA SER A 48 -2.85 8.92 1.38
C SER A 48 -1.87 8.70 0.22
N VAL A 49 -1.92 7.53 -0.43
CA VAL A 49 -1.13 7.21 -1.62
C VAL A 49 -1.62 8.00 -2.83
N LEU A 50 -2.93 8.05 -3.07
CA LEU A 50 -3.50 8.73 -4.24
C LEU A 50 -3.27 10.25 -4.23
N VAL A 51 -3.28 10.88 -3.06
CA VAL A 51 -3.09 12.33 -2.91
C VAL A 51 -1.60 12.69 -2.72
N ALA A 52 -0.71 11.70 -2.72
CA ALA A 52 0.71 11.94 -2.59
C ALA A 52 1.22 12.78 -3.78
N PRO A 53 1.95 13.89 -3.53
CA PRO A 53 2.56 14.67 -4.60
C PRO A 53 3.80 13.94 -5.14
N VAL A 54 3.56 12.87 -5.89
CA VAL A 54 4.60 12.10 -6.58
C VAL A 54 4.68 12.64 -8.00
N GLN A 55 5.85 13.16 -8.36
CA GLN A 55 6.15 13.46 -9.76
C GLN A 55 6.44 12.13 -10.45
N ILE A 56 5.64 11.79 -11.45
CA ILE A 56 5.86 10.63 -12.31
C ILE A 56 6.52 11.19 -13.57
N GLU A 57 7.82 10.94 -13.73
CA GLU A 57 8.57 11.38 -14.91
C GLU A 57 8.30 10.47 -16.11
N GLU A 58 8.04 9.19 -15.88
CA GLU A 58 7.77 8.21 -16.93
C GLU A 58 6.30 8.21 -17.38
N THR A 59 6.09 8.09 -18.68
CA THR A 59 4.74 7.96 -19.22
C THR A 59 4.18 6.55 -18.98
N PHE A 60 2.85 6.41 -19.08
CA PHE A 60 2.20 5.10 -18.97
C PHE A 60 2.78 4.07 -19.96
N GLU A 61 3.09 4.50 -21.18
CA GLU A 61 3.66 3.64 -22.23
C GLU A 61 5.09 3.19 -21.92
N GLU A 62 5.89 4.02 -21.24
CA GLU A 62 7.24 3.66 -20.77
C GLU A 62 7.19 2.65 -19.62
N GLN A 63 6.23 2.81 -18.69
CA GLN A 63 6.05 1.93 -17.55
C GLN A 63 5.47 0.55 -17.91
N TRP A 64 4.66 0.44 -18.98
CA TRP A 64 3.92 -0.80 -19.27
C TRP A 64 4.77 -1.92 -19.89
N TYR A 65 5.89 -1.57 -20.54
CA TYR A 65 6.79 -2.53 -21.21
C TYR A 65 8.21 -2.52 -20.63
N GLN A 66 8.39 -2.20 -19.35
CA GLN A 66 9.72 -2.13 -18.73
C GLN A 66 10.52 -3.44 -18.86
N ASP A 67 9.83 -4.57 -18.79
CA ASP A 67 10.36 -5.93 -18.94
C ASP A 67 10.37 -6.43 -20.41
N ARG A 68 9.86 -5.62 -21.34
CA ARG A 68 9.77 -5.90 -22.78
C ARG A 68 10.35 -4.75 -23.61
N PRO A 69 11.69 -4.58 -23.62
CA PRO A 69 12.34 -3.48 -24.34
C PRO A 69 12.09 -3.53 -25.85
N ASP A 70 11.74 -4.70 -26.40
CA ASP A 70 11.35 -4.90 -27.80
C ASP A 70 10.01 -4.23 -28.17
N LEU A 71 9.17 -3.94 -27.18
CA LEU A 71 7.89 -3.25 -27.35
C LEU A 71 7.97 -1.76 -27.02
N ARG A 72 9.15 -1.27 -26.62
CA ARG A 72 9.37 0.14 -26.31
C ARG A 72 9.31 0.95 -27.60
N ARG A 73 8.43 1.94 -27.66
CA ARG A 73 8.32 2.84 -28.81
C ARG A 73 9.61 3.66 -28.92
N GLU A 74 10.29 3.60 -30.05
CA GLU A 74 11.35 4.57 -30.35
C GLU A 74 10.68 5.91 -30.66
N GLU A 75 11.06 6.96 -29.94
CA GLU A 75 10.62 8.33 -30.24
C GLU A 75 11.28 8.77 -31.56
N ASP A 76 10.46 9.17 -32.54
CA ASP A 76 10.90 9.78 -33.80
C ASP A 76 11.42 11.22 -33.61
#